data_AF-A0A2U8FWG2-F1
#
_entry.id   AF-A0A2U8FWG2-F1
#
_cell.length_a   1.000
_cell.length_b   1.000
_cell.length_c   1.000
_cell.angle_alpha   90.00
_cell.angle_beta   90.00
_cell.angle_gamma   90.00
#
_symmetry.space_group_name_H-M   'P 1'
#
loop_
_entity.id
_entity.type
_entity.pdbx_description
1 polymer ?
#
loop_
_entity_poly.entity_id
_entity_poly.type
_entity_poly.pdbx_seq_one_letter_code
_entity_poly.pdbx_strand_id
1 'polypeptide(L)'
;MRKLVVVAAWLASHAMAHAVVLSDTQVILESGASHGADYELLVNQAPEREDLTAVFFNKQNAAGSSRLGVVTSTVDQGVDLFLVRAGDVISSAALAEGRYPVLKELGALAFVDVPLPGDFYLGLATTDYVYASEYQTRNVWGWAHFRNDAAGLRLLGSAVAYGEGGIVVGTITPVPEPSTLLLACLGLTGIACVSPKTPRLAA
;
A
#
# COMPACT_ATOMS: atom_id res chain seq x y z
N MET A 1 -31.41 26.26 -22.17
CA MET A 1 -30.87 25.45 -21.04
C MET A 1 -29.63 24.64 -21.45
N ARG A 2 -28.58 25.29 -22.01
CA ARG A 2 -27.34 24.61 -22.46
C ARG A 2 -26.09 24.94 -21.61
N LYS A 3 -26.21 25.84 -20.63
CA LYS A 3 -25.07 26.38 -19.87
C LYS A 3 -24.72 25.62 -18.58
N LEU A 4 -25.54 24.65 -18.15
CA LEU A 4 -25.33 23.97 -16.86
C LEU A 4 -24.40 22.74 -16.93
N VAL A 5 -24.15 22.18 -18.12
CA VAL A 5 -23.36 20.94 -18.30
C VAL A 5 -21.84 21.20 -18.26
N VAL A 6 -21.39 22.43 -18.54
CA VAL A 6 -19.95 22.73 -18.68
C VAL A 6 -19.24 22.91 -17.32
N VAL A 7 -19.96 23.25 -16.26
CA VAL A 7 -19.36 23.53 -14.93
C VAL A 7 -18.98 22.25 -14.19
N ALA A 8 -19.72 21.15 -14.36
CA ALA A 8 -19.43 19.88 -13.69
C ALA A 8 -18.14 19.21 -14.19
N ALA A 9 -17.80 19.38 -15.47
CA ALA A 9 -16.59 18.79 -16.06
C ALA A 9 -15.28 19.48 -15.64
N TRP A 10 -15.34 20.77 -15.27
CA TRP A 10 -14.16 21.56 -14.88
C TRP A 10 -13.74 21.38 -13.42
N LEU A 11 -14.66 21.00 -12.53
CA LEU A 11 -14.36 20.73 -11.12
C LEU A 11 -13.74 19.34 -10.90
N ALA A 12 -13.97 18.40 -11.81
CA ALA A 12 -13.40 17.04 -11.72
C ALA A 12 -11.91 16.96 -12.13
N SER A 13 -11.35 17.99 -12.77
CA SER A 13 -10.02 17.92 -13.39
C SER A 13 -8.86 18.42 -12.52
N HIS A 14 -9.12 18.98 -11.33
CA HIS A 14 -8.09 19.69 -10.54
C HIS A 14 -7.69 19.01 -9.21
N ALA A 15 -8.18 17.82 -8.89
CA ALA A 15 -7.98 17.21 -7.57
C ALA A 15 -7.39 15.80 -7.55
N MET A 16 -6.95 15.25 -8.68
CA MET A 16 -6.34 13.93 -8.68
C MET A 16 -4.83 14.06 -8.57
N ALA A 17 -4.31 13.98 -7.34
CA ALA A 17 -3.02 13.32 -7.15
C ALA A 17 -3.10 12.01 -7.94
N HIS A 18 -2.21 11.83 -8.91
CA HIS A 18 -2.38 10.78 -9.91
C HIS A 18 -2.15 9.43 -9.24
N ALA A 19 -3.25 8.77 -8.89
CA ALA A 19 -3.20 7.47 -8.25
C ALA A 19 -2.38 6.52 -9.13
N VAL A 20 -1.35 5.91 -8.54
CA VAL A 20 -0.35 5.18 -9.31
C VAL A 20 0.15 3.98 -8.52
N VAL A 21 0.27 2.84 -9.22
CA VAL A 21 0.87 1.62 -8.67
C VAL A 21 2.16 1.33 -9.41
N LEU A 22 3.27 1.26 -8.68
CA LEU A 22 4.60 0.97 -9.20
C LEU A 22 5.09 -0.36 -8.66
N SER A 23 5.70 -1.18 -9.51
CA SER A 23 6.25 -2.49 -9.15
C SER A 23 7.78 -2.46 -9.07
N ASP A 24 8.32 -3.30 -8.19
CA ASP A 24 9.73 -3.73 -8.07
C ASP A 24 10.81 -2.66 -7.86
N THR A 25 10.42 -1.38 -7.83
CA THR A 25 11.35 -0.23 -7.77
C THR A 25 11.18 0.60 -6.50
N GLN A 26 10.08 0.40 -5.78
CA GLN A 26 9.71 1.24 -4.63
C GLN A 26 10.00 0.59 -3.28
N VAL A 27 10.45 -0.66 -3.29
CA VAL A 27 10.86 -1.40 -2.10
C VAL A 27 12.22 -2.02 -2.37
N ILE A 28 13.17 -1.78 -1.48
CA ILE A 28 14.55 -2.26 -1.61
C ILE A 28 14.91 -3.02 -0.33
N LEU A 29 15.48 -4.20 -0.49
CA LEU A 29 16.05 -4.97 0.62
C LEU A 29 17.57 -4.95 0.52
N GLU A 30 18.23 -4.43 1.55
CA GLU A 30 19.67 -4.47 1.71
C GLU A 30 20.06 -5.46 2.82
N SER A 31 21.18 -6.15 2.62
CA SER A 31 21.78 -7.06 3.61
C SER A 31 23.04 -6.45 4.22
N GLY A 32 23.32 -6.75 5.48
CA GLY A 32 24.46 -6.16 6.19
C GLY A 32 24.18 -4.72 6.62
N ALA A 33 22.94 -4.49 7.06
CA ALA A 33 22.45 -3.19 7.43
C ALA A 33 23.18 -2.58 8.63
N SER A 34 22.99 -1.27 8.79
CA SER A 34 23.50 -0.52 9.95
C SER A 34 22.74 -0.87 11.23
N HIS A 35 23.12 -0.26 12.37
CA HIS A 35 22.42 -0.41 13.66
C HIS A 35 22.38 -1.85 14.25
N GLY A 36 23.29 -2.73 13.80
CA GLY A 36 23.31 -4.13 14.26
C GLY A 36 22.14 -4.96 13.73
N ALA A 37 21.56 -4.53 12.61
CA ALA A 37 20.52 -5.27 11.89
C ALA A 37 21.12 -6.13 10.77
N ASP A 38 20.54 -7.32 10.54
CA ASP A 38 20.90 -8.18 9.42
C ASP A 38 20.42 -7.58 8.08
N TYR A 39 19.24 -6.93 8.10
CA TYR A 39 18.55 -6.40 6.93
C TYR A 39 18.00 -5.00 7.14
N GLU A 40 17.92 -4.26 6.04
CA GLU A 40 17.25 -2.97 5.92
C GLU A 40 16.24 -3.02 4.78
N LEU A 41 15.00 -2.64 5.06
CA LEU A 41 13.93 -2.53 4.08
C LEU A 41 13.61 -1.06 3.88
N LEU A 42 13.98 -0.54 2.72
CA LEU A 42 13.69 0.81 2.28
C LEU A 42 12.37 0.82 1.52
N VAL A 43 11.52 1.81 1.79
CA VAL A 43 10.23 1.99 1.14
C VAL A 43 10.16 3.44 0.66
N ASN A 44 9.98 3.62 -0.66
CA ASN A 44 9.77 4.95 -1.23
C ASN A 44 8.34 5.42 -0.96
N GLN A 45 8.23 6.56 -0.31
CA GLN A 45 6.97 7.13 0.17
C GLN A 45 6.36 8.09 -0.84
N ALA A 46 7.19 8.64 -1.72
CA ALA A 46 6.81 9.60 -2.73
C ALA A 46 7.61 9.33 -4.01
N PRO A 47 7.00 8.71 -5.04
CA PRO A 47 7.73 8.20 -6.19
C PRO A 47 8.48 9.30 -6.95
N GLU A 48 8.02 10.54 -6.88
CA GLU A 48 8.62 11.71 -7.52
C GLU A 48 9.74 12.40 -6.70
N ARG A 49 9.93 12.03 -5.43
CA ARG A 49 10.88 12.68 -4.51
C ARG A 49 12.01 11.79 -4.01
N GLU A 50 11.95 10.48 -4.29
CA GLU A 50 12.88 9.48 -3.71
C GLU A 50 12.95 9.58 -2.16
N ASP A 51 11.81 9.87 -1.53
CA ASP A 51 11.70 9.99 -0.07
C ASP A 51 11.60 8.59 0.54
N LEU A 52 12.72 8.05 1.00
CA LEU A 52 12.82 6.69 1.53
C LEU A 52 12.67 6.68 3.06
N THR A 53 11.76 5.84 3.56
CA THR A 53 11.75 5.41 4.96
C THR A 53 12.35 4.01 5.08
N ALA A 54 13.03 3.72 6.20
CA ALA A 54 13.70 2.45 6.41
C ALA A 54 13.21 1.71 7.66
N VAL A 55 13.15 0.37 7.57
CA VAL A 55 13.01 -0.53 8.73
C VAL A 55 14.18 -1.49 8.78
N PHE A 56 14.82 -1.54 9.94
CA PHE A 56 15.98 -2.38 10.22
C PHE A 56 15.50 -3.58 11.02
N PHE A 57 15.81 -4.81 10.59
CA PHE A 57 15.38 -6.01 11.29
C PHE A 57 16.40 -7.14 11.23
N ASN A 58 16.38 -7.96 12.27
CA ASN A 58 17.18 -9.16 12.40
C ASN A 58 16.38 -10.40 12.02
N LYS A 59 17.08 -11.39 11.49
CA LYS A 59 16.55 -12.71 11.15
C LYS A 59 17.16 -13.74 12.08
N GLN A 60 16.33 -14.29 12.96
CA GLN A 60 16.74 -15.37 13.86
C GLN A 60 16.30 -16.70 13.27
N ASN A 61 17.24 -17.63 13.06
CA ASN A 61 16.94 -18.98 12.59
C ASN A 61 17.03 -19.96 13.76
N ALA A 62 16.06 -20.85 13.86
CA ALA A 62 16.10 -22.05 14.69
C ALA A 62 15.85 -23.28 13.82
N ALA A 63 16.00 -24.48 14.37
CA ALA A 63 15.83 -25.72 13.61
C ALA A 63 14.40 -25.82 13.03
N GLY A 64 14.27 -25.57 11.73
CA GLY A 64 12.99 -25.62 11.01
C GLY A 64 12.10 -24.38 11.14
N SER A 65 12.58 -23.29 11.74
CA SER A 65 11.82 -22.04 11.84
C SER A 65 12.71 -20.81 11.68
N SER A 66 12.09 -19.69 11.29
CA SER A 66 12.75 -18.40 11.18
C SER A 66 11.83 -17.31 11.71
N ARG A 67 12.42 -16.30 12.32
CA ARG A 67 11.69 -15.19 12.93
C ARG A 67 12.33 -13.88 12.52
N LEU A 68 11.50 -12.91 12.14
CA LEU A 68 11.93 -11.53 11.93
C LEU A 68 11.66 -10.73 13.20
N GLY A 69 12.61 -9.90 13.60
CA GLY A 69 12.47 -8.97 14.73
C GLY A 69 12.96 -7.60 14.34
N VAL A 70 12.11 -6.59 14.46
CA VAL A 70 12.49 -5.20 14.14
C VAL A 70 13.43 -4.67 15.21
N VAL A 71 14.54 -4.08 14.76
CA VAL A 71 15.56 -3.45 15.59
C VAL A 71 15.25 -1.98 15.77
N THR A 72 15.04 -1.26 14.67
CA THR A 72 14.72 0.17 14.65
C THR A 72 14.10 0.58 13.30
N SER A 73 13.68 1.82 13.16
CA SER A 73 13.21 2.43 11.91
C SER A 73 13.60 3.91 11.84
N THR A 74 13.49 4.52 10.66
CA THR A 74 13.52 5.99 10.59
C THR A 74 12.26 6.55 11.27
N VAL A 75 12.40 7.70 11.93
CA VAL A 75 11.40 8.26 12.86
C VAL A 75 10.42 9.21 12.17
N ASP A 76 10.83 9.76 11.03
CA ASP A 76 10.24 10.89 10.31
C ASP A 76 8.92 10.60 9.61
N GLN A 77 8.72 9.42 9.03
CA GLN A 77 7.42 9.06 8.44
C GLN A 77 6.97 7.67 8.84
N GLY A 78 7.93 6.76 9.04
CA GLY A 78 7.73 5.39 9.46
C GLY A 78 6.89 4.56 8.47
N VAL A 79 7.22 3.29 8.35
CA VAL A 79 6.38 2.32 7.63
C VAL A 79 5.88 1.28 8.60
N ASP A 80 4.60 0.97 8.57
CA ASP A 80 4.04 -0.14 9.34
C ASP A 80 4.14 -1.42 8.51
N LEU A 81 4.57 -2.49 9.17
CA LEU A 81 4.85 -3.78 8.56
C LEU A 81 3.91 -4.85 9.11
N PHE A 82 3.31 -5.62 8.22
CA PHE A 82 2.36 -6.67 8.56
C PHE A 82 2.72 -7.96 7.84
N LEU A 83 2.54 -9.12 8.48
CA LEU A 83 2.62 -10.39 7.76
C LEU A 83 1.28 -10.64 7.04
N VAL A 84 1.33 -10.78 5.73
CA VAL A 84 0.13 -10.90 4.87
C VAL A 84 0.28 -12.11 3.92
N ARG A 85 -0.80 -12.43 3.20
CA ARG A 85 -0.83 -13.50 2.19
C ARG A 85 -1.17 -12.92 0.82
N ALA A 86 -0.76 -13.62 -0.24
CA ALA A 86 -1.19 -13.28 -1.60
C ALA A 86 -2.72 -13.25 -1.69
N GLY A 87 -3.26 -12.21 -2.32
CA GLY A 87 -4.70 -11.95 -2.42
C GLY A 87 -5.32 -11.21 -1.23
N ASP A 88 -4.60 -11.00 -0.13
CA ASP A 88 -5.06 -10.11 0.94
C ASP A 88 -5.17 -8.66 0.43
N VAL A 89 -6.05 -7.89 1.07
CA VAL A 89 -6.26 -6.48 0.74
C VAL A 89 -5.67 -5.61 1.84
N ILE A 90 -4.66 -4.81 1.51
CA ILE A 90 -4.07 -3.83 2.43
C ILE A 90 -4.77 -2.50 2.19
N SER A 91 -5.40 -1.96 3.23
CA SER A 91 -6.14 -0.69 3.22
C SER A 91 -6.35 -0.22 4.66
N SER A 92 -6.71 1.06 4.85
CA SER A 92 -7.05 1.58 6.18
C SER A 92 -8.14 0.77 6.89
N ALA A 93 -9.15 0.31 6.14
CA ALA A 93 -10.24 -0.51 6.69
C ALA A 93 -9.73 -1.88 7.20
N ALA A 94 -8.90 -2.57 6.41
CA ALA A 94 -8.34 -3.85 6.81
C ALA A 94 -7.40 -3.75 8.03
N LEU A 95 -6.66 -2.64 8.14
CA LEU A 95 -5.79 -2.38 9.30
C LEU A 95 -6.59 -2.04 10.56
N ALA A 96 -7.66 -1.23 10.44
CA ALA A 96 -8.54 -0.91 11.55
C ALA A 96 -9.25 -2.16 12.14
N GLU A 97 -9.46 -3.18 11.32
CA GLU A 97 -10.00 -4.48 11.74
C GLU A 97 -8.96 -5.39 12.43
N GLY A 98 -7.68 -5.01 12.47
CA GLY A 98 -6.62 -5.78 13.11
C GLY A 98 -6.36 -7.15 12.46
N ARG A 99 -6.56 -7.25 11.13
CA ARG A 99 -6.58 -8.54 10.41
C ARG A 99 -5.24 -9.23 10.26
N TYR A 100 -4.13 -8.53 10.46
CA TYR A 100 -2.80 -9.01 10.11
C TYR A 100 -1.87 -9.01 11.34
N PRO A 101 -1.04 -10.05 11.51
CA PRO A 101 0.04 -10.01 12.49
C PRO A 101 0.96 -8.81 12.25
N VAL A 102 1.04 -7.91 13.23
CA VAL A 102 1.87 -6.71 13.19
C VAL A 102 3.32 -7.10 13.47
N LEU A 103 4.22 -6.75 12.55
CA LEU A 103 5.67 -6.85 12.75
C LEU A 103 6.22 -5.53 13.32
N LYS A 104 5.73 -4.40 12.82
CA LYS A 104 6.01 -3.08 13.37
C LYS A 104 4.83 -2.15 13.14
N GLU A 105 4.49 -1.42 14.18
CA GLU A 105 3.60 -0.26 14.15
C GLU A 105 4.33 0.91 14.82
N LEU A 106 3.90 2.14 14.59
CA LEU A 106 4.49 3.32 15.21
C LEU A 106 4.64 3.13 16.73
N GLY A 107 5.88 2.99 17.22
CA GLY A 107 6.19 2.83 18.65
C GLY A 107 6.16 1.41 19.21
N ALA A 108 5.85 0.38 18.41
CA ALA A 108 5.85 -1.02 18.84
C ALA A 108 6.72 -1.90 17.94
N LEU A 109 7.68 -2.59 18.57
CA LEU A 109 8.52 -3.60 17.92
C LEU A 109 7.99 -4.98 18.26
N ALA A 110 7.72 -5.80 17.23
CA ALA A 110 7.28 -7.17 17.40
C ALA A 110 8.24 -8.14 16.71
N PHE A 111 7.98 -9.42 16.95
CA PHE A 111 8.65 -10.50 16.26
C PHE A 111 7.61 -11.39 15.59
N VAL A 112 7.83 -11.72 14.33
CA VAL A 112 6.91 -12.57 13.55
C VAL A 112 7.62 -13.79 12.99
N ASP A 113 6.99 -14.95 13.14
CA ASP A 113 7.49 -16.18 12.55
C ASP A 113 7.23 -16.17 11.04
N VAL A 114 8.24 -16.55 10.28
CA VAL A 114 8.21 -16.64 8.82
C VAL A 114 8.66 -18.03 8.36
N PRO A 115 8.14 -18.55 7.24
CA PRO A 115 8.52 -19.87 6.71
C PRO A 115 10.02 -19.99 6.48
N LEU A 116 10.61 -21.16 6.78
CA LEU A 116 12.00 -21.51 6.45
C LEU A 116 12.12 -23.03 6.17
N PRO A 117 12.48 -23.45 4.94
CA PRO A 117 12.52 -22.64 3.73
C PRO A 117 11.11 -22.27 3.28
N GLY A 118 10.95 -21.11 2.63
CA GLY A 118 9.66 -20.76 2.03
C GLY A 118 9.53 -19.30 1.64
N ASP A 119 8.32 -18.95 1.20
CA ASP A 119 7.98 -17.63 0.73
C ASP A 119 6.98 -16.99 1.68
N PHE A 120 7.05 -15.67 1.80
CA PHE A 120 6.07 -14.89 2.54
C PHE A 120 5.94 -13.48 1.97
N TYR A 121 4.88 -12.79 2.36
CA TYR A 121 4.64 -11.41 2.00
C TYR A 121 4.64 -10.53 3.24
N LEU A 122 5.28 -9.37 3.14
CA LEU A 122 5.06 -8.27 4.07
C LEU A 122 4.16 -7.24 3.42
N GLY A 123 3.12 -6.82 4.13
CA GLY A 123 2.31 -5.66 3.81
C GLY A 123 2.95 -4.40 4.38
N LEU A 124 2.84 -3.30 3.64
CA LEU A 124 3.46 -2.02 3.91
C LEU A 124 2.36 -0.95 3.99
N ALA A 125 2.40 -0.10 5.01
CA ALA A 125 1.57 1.09 5.07
C ALA A 125 2.40 2.29 5.55
N THR A 126 2.42 3.36 4.75
CA THR A 126 3.16 4.59 5.07
C THR A 126 2.39 5.84 4.60
N THR A 127 2.98 7.02 4.76
CA THR A 127 2.42 8.31 4.34
C THR A 127 3.35 9.02 3.36
N ASP A 128 2.81 9.69 2.35
CA ASP A 128 3.54 10.47 1.33
C ASP A 128 3.89 11.91 1.78
N TYR A 129 3.42 12.32 2.96
CA TYR A 129 3.54 13.69 3.44
C TYR A 129 3.88 13.79 4.93
N VAL A 130 4.77 14.74 5.25
CA VAL A 130 5.32 14.96 6.59
C VAL A 130 4.81 16.28 7.15
N TYR A 131 3.76 16.21 7.96
CA TYR A 131 3.62 17.12 9.08
C TYR A 131 3.49 16.28 10.35
N ALA A 132 4.26 16.65 11.38
CA ALA A 132 4.35 15.89 12.62
C ALA A 132 3.01 15.73 13.37
N SER A 133 1.96 16.44 12.95
CA SER A 133 0.59 16.32 13.47
C SER A 133 -0.27 15.27 12.73
N GLU A 134 0.19 14.75 11.58
CA GLU A 134 -0.61 13.91 10.66
C GLU A 134 -0.08 12.48 10.48
N TYR A 135 0.83 12.03 11.36
CA TYR A 135 1.36 10.64 11.38
C TYR A 135 0.30 9.52 11.40
N GLN A 136 -0.98 9.86 11.55
CA GLN A 136 -2.06 8.91 11.74
C GLN A 136 -2.70 8.42 10.43
N THR A 137 -2.58 9.16 9.33
CA THR A 137 -3.21 8.76 8.06
C THR A 137 -2.21 8.09 7.14
N ARG A 138 -2.33 6.76 6.99
CA ARG A 138 -1.64 6.00 5.95
C ARG A 138 -2.39 6.16 4.63
N ASN A 139 -1.67 6.51 3.57
CA ASN A 139 -2.21 6.71 2.22
C ASN A 139 -1.29 6.12 1.12
N VAL A 140 -0.19 5.49 1.53
CA VAL A 140 0.72 4.74 0.67
C VAL A 140 0.70 3.29 1.11
N TRP A 141 0.34 2.40 0.20
CA TRP A 141 0.11 0.99 0.48
C TRP A 141 1.03 0.13 -0.35
N GLY A 142 1.63 -0.90 0.21
CA GLY A 142 2.48 -1.76 -0.58
C GLY A 142 2.55 -3.18 -0.08
N TRP A 143 3.22 -4.02 -0.85
CA TRP A 143 3.61 -5.35 -0.42
C TRP A 143 5.00 -5.70 -0.96
N ALA A 144 5.67 -6.61 -0.27
CA ALA A 144 6.96 -7.15 -0.66
C ALA A 144 6.97 -8.67 -0.47
N HIS A 145 7.33 -9.40 -1.52
CA HIS A 145 7.42 -10.85 -1.56
C HIS A 145 8.86 -11.27 -1.30
N PHE A 146 9.07 -12.11 -0.29
CA PHE A 146 10.40 -12.58 0.08
C PHE A 146 10.53 -14.08 -0.09
N ARG A 147 11.72 -14.52 -0.51
CA ARG A 147 12.24 -15.87 -0.30
C ARG A 147 13.00 -15.88 1.01
N ASN A 148 12.71 -16.86 1.86
CA ASN A 148 13.50 -17.17 3.05
C ASN A 148 14.11 -18.56 2.93
N ASP A 149 15.43 -18.63 2.93
CA ASP A 149 16.17 -19.88 2.87
C ASP A 149 17.41 -19.83 3.78
N ALA A 150 18.26 -20.86 3.68
CA ALA A 150 19.48 -20.97 4.46
C ALA A 150 20.53 -19.89 4.10
N ALA A 151 20.45 -19.31 2.89
CA ALA A 151 21.33 -18.22 2.47
C ALA A 151 20.86 -16.85 2.98
N GLY A 152 19.58 -16.72 3.37
CA GLY A 152 19.04 -15.50 3.95
C GLY A 152 17.67 -15.13 3.39
N LEU A 153 17.37 -13.83 3.46
CA LEU A 153 16.21 -13.23 2.80
C LEU A 153 16.59 -12.66 1.44
N ARG A 154 15.70 -12.82 0.46
CA ARG A 154 15.79 -12.18 -0.85
C ARG A 154 14.44 -11.60 -1.22
N LEU A 155 14.43 -10.36 -1.69
CA LEU A 155 13.24 -9.74 -2.28
C LEU A 155 13.01 -10.33 -3.68
N LEU A 156 11.84 -10.92 -3.90
CA LEU A 156 11.45 -11.54 -5.16
C LEU A 156 10.57 -10.62 -6.02
N GLY A 157 9.81 -9.74 -5.38
CA GLY A 157 8.98 -8.75 -6.05
C GLY A 157 8.28 -7.84 -5.05
N SER A 158 7.78 -6.70 -5.52
CA SER A 158 7.05 -5.75 -4.69
C SER A 158 6.12 -4.88 -5.52
N ALA A 159 5.14 -4.25 -4.88
CA ALA A 159 4.42 -3.13 -5.46
C ALA A 159 4.00 -2.12 -4.39
N VAL A 160 3.91 -0.86 -4.79
CA VAL A 160 3.45 0.25 -3.94
C VAL A 160 2.43 1.07 -4.72
N ALA A 161 1.30 1.35 -4.07
CA ALA A 161 0.18 2.14 -4.53
C ALA A 161 0.19 3.48 -3.78
N TYR A 162 0.25 4.57 -4.53
CA TYR A 162 0.26 5.95 -4.05
C TYR A 162 -1.05 6.63 -4.41
N GLY A 163 -1.66 7.34 -3.46
CA GLY A 163 -2.94 8.03 -3.68
C GLY A 163 -4.11 7.09 -3.97
N GLU A 164 -4.03 5.85 -3.48
CA GLU A 164 -5.04 4.81 -3.66
C GLU A 164 -5.67 4.43 -2.31
N GLY A 165 -6.85 3.81 -2.34
CA GLY A 165 -7.54 3.32 -1.13
C GLY A 165 -6.91 2.06 -0.52
N GLY A 166 -5.99 1.42 -1.25
CA GLY A 166 -5.34 0.18 -0.84
C GLY A 166 -4.66 -0.55 -2.01
N ILE A 167 -4.13 -1.74 -1.75
CA ILE A 167 -3.52 -2.63 -2.75
C ILE A 167 -3.82 -4.10 -2.46
N VAL A 168 -3.98 -4.92 -3.51
CA VAL A 168 -4.11 -6.38 -3.39
C VAL A 168 -2.73 -7.04 -3.44
N VAL A 169 -2.39 -7.76 -2.38
CA VAL A 169 -1.08 -8.40 -2.18
C VAL A 169 -0.74 -9.38 -3.29
N GLY A 170 0.48 -9.27 -3.82
CA GLY A 170 0.98 -10.10 -4.92
C GLY A 170 0.49 -9.65 -6.30
N THR A 171 -0.12 -8.47 -6.40
CA THR A 171 -0.60 -7.90 -7.67
C THR A 171 -0.28 -6.40 -7.77
N ILE A 172 -0.48 -5.81 -8.94
CA ILE A 172 -0.47 -4.36 -9.16
C ILE A 172 -1.87 -3.74 -9.14
N THR A 173 -2.86 -4.45 -8.59
CA THR A 173 -4.26 -3.99 -8.58
C THR A 173 -4.50 -3.09 -7.36
N PRO A 174 -4.78 -1.79 -7.56
CA PRO A 174 -5.15 -0.92 -6.44
C PRO A 174 -6.59 -1.21 -5.98
N VAL A 175 -6.89 -0.78 -4.75
CA VAL A 175 -8.26 -0.74 -4.23
C VAL A 175 -8.79 0.67 -4.46
N PRO A 176 -9.85 0.84 -5.27
CA PRO A 176 -10.43 2.16 -5.52
C PRO A 176 -10.89 2.82 -4.22
N GLU A 177 -10.66 4.12 -4.11
CA GLU A 177 -11.23 4.89 -3.02
C GLU A 177 -12.78 4.86 -3.06
N PRO A 178 -13.46 4.87 -1.90
CA PRO A 178 -14.92 4.90 -1.84
C PRO A 178 -15.54 6.08 -2.62
N SER A 179 -14.85 7.22 -2.67
CA SER A 179 -15.22 8.43 -3.41
C SER A 179 -15.30 8.18 -4.93
N THR A 180 -14.35 7.43 -5.49
CA THR A 180 -14.30 7.06 -6.91
C THR A 180 -15.50 6.22 -7.31
N LEU A 181 -15.91 5.28 -6.46
CA LEU A 181 -17.10 4.46 -6.69
C LEU A 181 -18.39 5.30 -6.64
N LEU A 182 -18.50 6.22 -5.68
CA LEU A 182 -19.64 7.13 -5.59
C LEU A 182 -19.74 8.01 -6.85
N LEU A 183 -18.63 8.58 -7.30
CA LEU A 183 -18.60 9.40 -8.51
C LEU A 183 -18.98 8.60 -9.76
N ALA A 184 -18.49 7.37 -9.89
CA ALA A 184 -18.87 6.48 -10.99
C ALA A 184 -20.38 6.18 -10.98
N CYS A 185 -20.96 5.88 -9.81
CA CYS A 185 -22.39 5.68 -9.63
C CYS A 185 -23.21 6.95 -10.00
N LEU A 186 -22.76 8.13 -9.58
CA LEU A 186 -23.39 9.40 -9.94
C LEU A 186 -23.30 9.67 -11.44
N GLY A 187 -22.19 9.34 -12.09
CA GLY A 187 -22.04 9.42 -13.54
C GLY A 187 -23.03 8.50 -14.28
N LEU A 188 -23.14 7.24 -13.86
CA LEU A 188 -24.06 6.27 -14.46
C LEU A 188 -25.53 6.67 -14.29
N THR A 189 -25.91 7.13 -13.11
CA THR A 189 -27.28 7.64 -12.86
C THR A 189 -27.58 8.89 -13.68
N GLY A 190 -26.60 9.77 -13.85
CA GLY A 190 -26.72 10.94 -14.74
C GLY A 190 -26.98 10.53 -16.19
N ILE A 191 -26.23 9.55 -16.73
CA ILE A 191 -26.41 9.04 -18.10
C ILE A 191 -27.80 8.40 -18.27
N ALA A 192 -28.22 7.57 -17.30
CA ALA A 192 -29.52 6.91 -17.34
C ALA A 192 -30.68 7.92 -17.37
N CYS A 193 -30.59 9.01 -16.62
CA CYS A 193 -31.59 10.09 -16.58
C CYS A 193 -31.66 10.94 -17.86
N VAL A 194 -30.58 11.00 -18.65
CA VAL A 194 -30.49 11.80 -19.88
C VAL A 194 -30.87 11.00 -21.14
N SER A 195 -31.06 9.68 -21.01
CA SER A 195 -31.44 8.83 -22.15
C SER A 195 -32.79 9.28 -22.76
N PRO A 196 -32.82 9.71 -24.04
CA PRO A 196 -34.02 10.24 -24.65
C PRO A 196 -35.10 9.16 -24.71
N LYS A 197 -36.33 9.49 -24.28
CA LYS A 197 -37.49 8.63 -24.51
C LYS A 197 -37.60 8.36 -26.01
N THR A 198 -37.40 7.11 -26.40
CA THR A 198 -37.56 6.68 -27.80
C THR A 198 -38.98 7.07 -28.23
N PRO A 199 -39.16 7.92 -29.27
CA PRO A 199 -40.48 8.29 -29.71
C PRO A 199 -41.22 7.03 -30.19
N ARG A 200 -42.39 6.76 -29.59
CA ARG A 200 -43.28 5.71 -30.10
C ARG A 200 -43.75 6.13 -31.48
N LEU A 201 -43.37 5.37 -32.51
CA LEU A 201 -43.98 5.46 -33.82
C LEU A 201 -45.46 5.10 -33.65
N ALA A 202 -46.33 6.08 -33.85
CA ALA A 202 -47.76 5.85 -33.98
C ALA A 202 -47.99 5.15 -35.34
N ALA A 203 -48.68 4.01 -35.30
CA ALA A 203 -49.15 3.28 -36.47
C ALA A 203 -50.53 3.78 -36.91
#